data_AF-A0A5K7YSM4-F1
#
_entry.id   AF-A0A5K7YSM4-F1
#
_cell.length_a   1.000
_cell.length_b   1.000
_cell.length_c   1.000
_cell.angle_alpha   90.00
_cell.angle_beta   90.00
_cell.angle_gamma   90.00
#
_symmetry.space_group_name_H-M   'P 1'
#
loop_
_entity.id
_entity.type
_entity.pdbx_description
1 polymer ?
#
loop_
_entity_poly.entity_id
_entity_poly.type
_entity_poly.pdbx_seq_one_letter_code
_entity_poly.pdbx_strand_id
1 'polypeptide(L)'
;MSFLWAIVDFIWIVLSSWQGYVTGGILVALCSIWERWHKRTIPWSKYKWGVLIFLFISFFTAWYEQREKAIKLESDRHNLNISSPAFQNGKGILRAFMSYRRSIGPEASCRILITAPADSANIASTVASLAVLGSNCPNGDLQNIGVKPWEVEKVSQNGIVPGKIVLHALPNTKGADRLVDDLSNLIQTTRSYEIPRPVDISDNIIWLQFGSGTKWNTQLH
;
A
#
# COMPACT_ATOMS: atom_id res chain seq x y z
N MET A 1 -21.16 10.17 -2.31
CA MET A 1 -20.39 11.16 -1.52
C MET A 1 -19.10 11.62 -2.21
N SER A 2 -18.64 11.00 -3.31
CA SER A 2 -17.37 11.31 -4.00
C SER A 2 -17.38 12.56 -4.90
N PHE A 3 -18.51 12.91 -5.51
CA PHE A 3 -18.57 13.99 -6.51
C PHE A 3 -18.38 15.40 -5.92
N LEU A 4 -18.97 15.68 -4.76
CA LEU A 4 -18.80 16.97 -4.07
C LEU A 4 -17.34 17.22 -3.66
N TRP A 5 -16.63 16.17 -3.22
CA TRP A 5 -15.20 16.27 -2.90
C TRP A 5 -14.35 16.56 -4.13
N ALA A 6 -14.67 15.94 -5.29
CA ALA A 6 -13.99 16.25 -6.54
C ALA A 6 -14.18 17.72 -6.98
N ILE A 7 -15.38 18.29 -6.75
CA ILE A 7 -15.64 19.72 -7.00
C ILE A 7 -14.81 20.59 -6.06
N VAL A 8 -14.76 20.24 -4.76
CA VAL A 8 -13.97 20.99 -3.77
C VAL A 8 -12.48 20.96 -4.13
N ASP A 9 -11.92 19.80 -4.47
CA ASP A 9 -10.53 19.68 -4.91
C ASP A 9 -10.25 20.50 -6.18
N PHE A 10 -11.18 20.48 -7.14
CA PHE A 10 -11.06 21.29 -8.36
C PHE A 10 -11.06 22.79 -8.05
N ILE A 11 -12.00 23.27 -7.23
CA ILE A 11 -12.05 24.68 -6.80
C ILE A 11 -10.77 25.05 -6.05
N TRP A 12 -10.28 24.18 -5.17
CA TRP A 12 -9.05 24.41 -4.42
C TRP A 12 -7.83 24.53 -5.34
N ILE A 13 -7.68 23.63 -6.33
CA ILE A 13 -6.58 23.69 -7.32
C ILE A 13 -6.65 24.99 -8.14
N VAL A 14 -7.85 25.41 -8.53
CA VAL A 14 -8.04 26.68 -9.24
C VAL A 14 -7.63 27.86 -8.37
N LEU A 15 -8.03 27.87 -7.09
CA LEU A 15 -7.68 28.93 -6.13
C LEU A 15 -6.18 28.97 -5.79
N SER A 16 -5.53 27.81 -5.60
CA SER A 16 -4.08 27.75 -5.35
C SER A 16 -3.27 28.19 -6.56
N SER A 17 -3.75 27.87 -7.77
CA SER A 17 -3.18 28.40 -9.01
C SER A 17 -3.34 29.92 -9.05
N TRP A 18 -4.50 30.45 -8.64
CA TRP A 18 -4.76 31.88 -8.51
C TRP A 18 -3.74 32.58 -7.60
N GLN A 19 -3.44 31.99 -6.43
CA GLN A 19 -2.35 32.49 -5.59
C GLN A 19 -1.04 32.52 -6.35
N GLY A 20 -0.60 31.42 -6.96
CA GLY A 20 0.67 31.37 -7.71
C GLY A 20 0.84 32.48 -8.75
N TYR A 21 -0.23 32.87 -9.45
CA TYR A 21 -0.18 33.92 -10.47
C TYR A 21 -0.39 35.35 -9.94
N VAL A 22 -1.22 35.52 -8.91
CA VAL A 22 -1.51 36.84 -8.30
C VAL A 22 -0.42 37.22 -7.31
N THR A 23 0.09 36.27 -6.50
CA THR A 23 1.23 36.49 -5.60
C THR A 23 2.57 36.32 -6.28
N GLY A 24 2.65 35.63 -7.42
CA GLY A 24 3.88 35.46 -8.21
C GLY A 24 4.44 36.74 -8.82
N GLY A 25 3.78 37.89 -8.60
CA GLY A 25 4.31 39.22 -8.91
C GLY A 25 4.40 39.55 -10.39
N ILE A 26 4.52 38.59 -11.30
CA ILE A 26 4.77 38.84 -12.73
C ILE A 26 3.59 39.54 -13.39
N LEU A 27 2.36 39.05 -13.23
CA LEU A 27 1.19 39.70 -13.84
C LEU A 27 0.91 41.08 -13.22
N VAL A 28 1.00 41.17 -11.90
CA VAL A 28 0.83 42.44 -11.17
C VAL A 28 1.94 43.43 -11.54
N ALA A 29 3.19 42.98 -11.69
CA ALA A 29 4.32 43.80 -12.11
C ALA A 29 4.21 44.23 -13.56
N LEU A 30 3.80 43.36 -14.48
CA LEU A 30 3.55 43.70 -15.88
C LEU A 30 2.41 44.73 -16.01
N CYS A 31 1.30 44.54 -15.27
CA CYS A 31 0.23 45.53 -15.20
C CYS A 31 0.73 46.85 -14.59
N SER A 32 1.52 46.81 -13.52
CA SER A 32 2.07 48.00 -12.86
C SER A 32 3.05 48.77 -13.76
N ILE A 33 3.94 48.07 -14.48
CA ILE A 33 4.86 48.66 -15.45
C ILE A 33 4.08 49.32 -16.58
N TRP A 34 3.05 48.63 -17.09
CA TRP A 34 2.21 49.14 -18.17
C TRP A 34 1.42 50.40 -17.76
N GLU A 35 0.77 50.39 -16.60
CA GLU A 35 0.05 51.56 -16.09
C GLU A 35 0.98 52.75 -15.86
N ARG A 36 2.18 52.50 -15.30
CA ARG A 36 3.17 53.54 -15.05
C ARG A 36 3.73 54.14 -16.34
N TRP A 37 3.84 53.33 -17.40
CA TRP A 37 4.28 53.82 -18.71
C TRP A 37 3.21 54.66 -19.43
N HIS A 38 1.93 54.27 -19.35
CA HIS A 38 0.87 54.93 -20.12
C HIS A 38 0.06 55.98 -19.35
N LYS A 39 0.31 56.17 -18.04
CA LYS A 39 -0.38 57.15 -17.17
C LYS A 39 -1.92 57.11 -17.30
N ARG A 40 -2.49 55.95 -17.60
CA ARG A 40 -3.93 55.72 -17.76
C ARG A 40 -4.32 54.47 -16.99
N THR A 41 -5.38 54.57 -16.19
CA THR A 41 -5.99 53.43 -15.51
C THR A 41 -6.64 52.50 -16.54
N ILE A 42 -6.48 51.19 -16.38
CA ILE A 42 -7.07 50.21 -17.31
C ILE A 42 -8.60 50.34 -17.26
N PRO A 43 -9.28 50.60 -18.40
CA PRO A 43 -10.74 50.62 -18.41
C PRO A 43 -11.29 49.23 -18.11
N TRP A 44 -12.34 49.16 -17.29
CA TRP A 44 -12.94 47.90 -16.81
C TRP A 44 -13.29 46.91 -17.93
N SER A 45 -13.67 47.41 -19.11
CA SER A 45 -13.97 46.60 -20.30
C SER A 45 -12.77 45.77 -20.79
N LYS A 46 -11.52 46.23 -20.59
CA LYS A 46 -10.31 45.46 -20.92
C LYS A 46 -9.89 44.53 -19.78
N TYR A 47 -10.06 44.97 -18.53
CA TYR A 47 -9.75 44.17 -17.35
C TYR A 47 -10.56 42.85 -17.30
N LYS A 48 -11.87 42.90 -17.58
CA LYS A 48 -12.72 41.69 -17.60
C LYS A 48 -12.22 40.62 -18.58
N TRP A 49 -11.64 41.01 -19.72
CA TRP A 49 -11.08 40.07 -20.69
C TRP A 49 -9.80 39.40 -20.17
N GLY A 50 -8.95 40.16 -19.48
CA GLY A 50 -7.79 39.60 -18.78
C GLY A 50 -8.21 38.55 -17.75
N VAL A 51 -9.23 38.84 -16.93
CA VAL A 51 -9.79 37.89 -15.95
C VAL A 51 -10.35 36.64 -16.64
N LEU A 52 -11.08 36.78 -17.75
CA LEU A 52 -11.63 35.64 -18.48
C LEU A 52 -10.56 34.74 -19.09
N ILE A 53 -9.54 35.32 -19.75
CA ILE A 53 -8.40 34.56 -20.30
C ILE A 53 -7.68 33.82 -19.18
N PHE A 54 -7.46 34.50 -18.06
CA PHE A 54 -6.78 33.94 -16.91
C PHE A 54 -7.56 32.77 -16.28
N LEU A 55 -8.88 32.92 -16.11
CA LEU A 55 -9.75 31.84 -15.65
C LEU A 55 -9.72 30.65 -16.60
N PHE A 56 -9.77 30.90 -17.91
CA PHE A 56 -9.67 29.85 -18.92
C PHE A 56 -8.36 29.08 -18.81
N ILE A 57 -7.22 29.76 -18.68
CA ILE A 57 -5.91 29.12 -18.50
C ILE A 57 -5.89 28.30 -17.20
N SER A 58 -6.40 28.86 -16.09
CA SER A 58 -6.44 28.17 -14.80
C SER A 58 -7.28 26.89 -14.84
N PHE A 59 -8.46 26.96 -15.46
CA PHE A 59 -9.32 25.78 -15.65
C PHE A 59 -8.67 24.76 -16.57
N PHE A 60 -8.03 25.20 -17.65
CA PHE A 60 -7.34 24.31 -18.57
C PHE A 60 -6.18 23.59 -17.88
N THR A 61 -5.35 24.30 -17.10
CA THR A 61 -4.25 23.69 -16.33
C THR A 61 -4.77 22.69 -15.30
N ALA A 62 -5.80 23.05 -14.51
CA ALA A 62 -6.41 22.14 -13.54
C ALA A 62 -6.99 20.88 -14.21
N TRP A 63 -7.69 21.05 -15.33
CA TRP A 63 -8.20 19.93 -16.13
C TRP A 63 -7.08 19.07 -16.69
N TYR A 64 -6.03 19.68 -17.23
CA TYR A 64 -4.89 18.98 -17.81
C TYR A 64 -4.15 18.14 -16.76
N GLU A 65 -3.88 18.70 -15.58
CA GLU A 65 -3.28 17.97 -14.46
C GLU A 65 -4.14 16.79 -13.98
N GLN A 66 -5.46 17.00 -13.85
CA GLN A 66 -6.39 15.92 -13.48
C GLN A 66 -6.41 14.82 -14.55
N ARG A 67 -6.40 15.19 -15.83
CA ARG A 67 -6.35 14.24 -16.94
C ARG A 67 -5.05 13.45 -16.96
N GLU A 68 -3.89 14.08 -16.76
CA GLU A 68 -2.62 13.35 -16.67
C GLU A 68 -2.59 12.37 -15.50
N LYS A 69 -3.09 12.78 -14.32
CA LYS A 69 -3.22 11.88 -13.16
C LYS A 69 -4.11 10.69 -13.47
N ALA A 70 -5.25 10.91 -14.14
CA ALA A 70 -6.16 9.85 -14.55
C ALA A 70 -5.50 8.87 -15.54
N ILE A 71 -4.82 9.38 -16.57
CA ILE A 71 -4.10 8.56 -17.55
C ILE A 71 -2.98 7.76 -16.88
N LYS A 72 -2.24 8.37 -15.95
CA LYS A 72 -1.18 7.70 -15.21
C LYS A 72 -1.74 6.56 -14.35
N LEU A 73 -2.85 6.79 -13.64
CA LEU A 73 -3.52 5.75 -12.84
C LEU A 73 -4.07 4.61 -13.72
N GLU A 74 -4.61 4.94 -14.89
CA GLU A 74 -5.07 3.93 -15.85
C GLU A 74 -3.90 3.12 -16.41
N SER A 75 -2.79 3.77 -16.76
CA SER A 75 -1.56 3.09 -17.17
C SER A 75 -1.00 2.19 -16.06
N ASP A 76 -0.92 2.69 -14.82
CA ASP A 76 -0.48 1.93 -13.65
C ASP A 76 -1.42 0.75 -13.31
N ARG A 77 -2.69 0.81 -13.73
CA ARG A 77 -3.65 -0.30 -13.58
C ARG A 77 -3.38 -1.45 -14.55
N HIS A 78 -2.87 -1.15 -15.75
CA HIS A 78 -2.62 -2.14 -16.80
C HIS A 78 -1.16 -2.59 -16.87
N ASN A 79 -0.23 -1.78 -16.35
CA ASN A 79 1.20 -2.07 -16.38
C ASN A 79 1.72 -2.35 -14.97
N LEU A 80 2.54 -3.38 -14.83
CA LEU A 80 3.28 -3.63 -13.60
C LEU A 80 4.37 -2.57 -13.44
N ASN A 81 4.14 -1.60 -12.56
CA ASN A 81 5.15 -0.63 -12.17
C ASN A 81 6.18 -1.29 -11.24
N ILE A 82 7.31 -1.72 -11.83
CA ILE A 82 8.41 -2.39 -11.10
C ILE A 82 9.08 -1.51 -10.05
N SER A 83 8.93 -0.19 -10.15
CA SER A 83 9.46 0.78 -9.19
C SER A 83 8.48 1.07 -8.05
N SER A 84 7.25 0.57 -8.12
CA SER A 84 6.25 0.78 -7.08
C SER A 84 6.64 0.08 -5.76
N PRO A 85 6.35 0.69 -4.59
CA PRO A 85 6.55 0.03 -3.31
C PRO A 85 5.81 -1.31 -3.20
N ALA A 86 4.62 -1.42 -3.80
CA ALA A 86 3.84 -2.65 -3.83
C ALA A 86 4.58 -3.79 -4.55
N PHE A 87 5.18 -3.51 -5.71
CA PHE A 87 5.97 -4.50 -6.44
C PHE A 87 7.22 -4.93 -5.65
N GLN A 88 7.93 -3.97 -5.04
CA GLN A 88 9.11 -4.28 -4.23
C GLN A 88 8.76 -5.11 -2.99
N ASN A 89 7.66 -4.77 -2.31
CA ASN A 89 7.13 -5.56 -1.19
C ASN A 89 6.77 -6.99 -1.64
N GLY A 90 6.05 -7.14 -2.76
CA GLY A 90 5.71 -8.45 -3.32
C GLY A 90 6.94 -9.29 -3.68
N LYS A 91 7.93 -8.68 -4.34
CA LYS A 91 9.23 -9.32 -4.63
C LYS A 91 9.97 -9.72 -3.36
N GLY A 92 9.91 -8.90 -2.31
CA GLY A 92 10.45 -9.19 -0.99
C GLY A 92 9.82 -10.42 -0.37
N ILE A 93 8.48 -10.49 -0.33
CA ILE A 93 7.74 -11.64 0.19
C ILE A 93 8.10 -12.91 -0.61
N LEU A 94 8.08 -12.84 -1.94
CA LEU A 94 8.45 -13.97 -2.79
C LEU A 94 9.85 -14.49 -2.44
N ARG A 95 10.84 -13.59 -2.30
CA ARG A 95 12.21 -13.95 -1.93
C ARG A 95 12.30 -14.56 -0.54
N ALA A 96 11.57 -14.03 0.45
CA ALA A 96 11.52 -14.58 1.80
C ALA A 96 11.02 -16.03 1.82
N PHE A 97 9.98 -16.34 1.05
CA PHE A 97 9.46 -17.72 0.95
C PHE A 97 10.33 -18.65 0.09
N MET A 98 11.02 -18.14 -0.92
CA MET A 98 12.07 -18.91 -1.63
C MET A 98 13.25 -19.23 -0.71
N SER A 99 13.65 -18.26 0.12
CA SER A 99 14.70 -18.40 1.14
C SER A 99 14.30 -19.44 2.19
N TYR A 100 13.04 -19.42 2.63
CA TYR A 100 12.44 -20.44 3.49
C TYR A 100 12.49 -21.84 2.86
N ARG A 101 12.02 -22.01 1.60
CA ARG A 101 12.05 -23.32 0.91
C ARG A 101 13.45 -23.90 0.77
N ARG A 102 14.44 -23.05 0.44
CA ARG A 102 15.84 -23.49 0.40
C ARG A 102 16.34 -23.96 1.77
N SER A 103 15.88 -23.33 2.86
CA SER A 103 16.30 -23.65 4.22
C SER A 103 15.71 -24.97 4.73
N ILE A 104 14.45 -25.29 4.39
CA ILE A 104 13.83 -26.57 4.75
C ILE A 104 14.25 -27.72 3.84
N GLY A 105 14.61 -27.42 2.60
CA GLY A 105 14.98 -28.39 1.56
C GLY A 105 13.91 -28.53 0.47
N PRO A 106 14.30 -28.77 -0.79
CA PRO A 106 13.41 -28.75 -1.95
C PRO A 106 12.39 -29.89 -1.99
N GLU A 107 12.55 -30.93 -1.18
CA GLU A 107 11.64 -32.10 -1.08
C GLU A 107 10.97 -32.21 0.29
N ALA A 108 11.22 -31.25 1.19
CA ALA A 108 10.66 -31.32 2.54
C ALA A 108 9.14 -31.13 2.52
N SER A 109 8.41 -31.93 3.32
CA SER A 109 6.99 -31.69 3.60
C SER A 109 6.84 -30.36 4.32
N CYS A 110 5.92 -29.52 3.86
CA CYS A 110 5.65 -28.22 4.46
C CYS A 110 4.20 -27.78 4.25
N ARG A 111 3.76 -26.86 5.10
CA ARG A 111 2.44 -26.23 5.02
C ARG A 111 2.49 -24.82 5.59
N ILE A 112 1.79 -23.89 4.95
CA ILE A 112 1.68 -22.51 5.41
C ILE A 112 0.22 -22.24 5.76
N LEU A 113 -0.03 -21.82 7.00
CA LEU A 113 -1.35 -21.42 7.47
C LEU A 113 -1.38 -19.92 7.61
N ILE A 114 -2.47 -19.28 7.19
CA ILE A 114 -2.61 -17.82 7.27
C ILE A 114 -3.96 -17.46 7.85
N THR A 115 -3.95 -16.66 8.91
CA THR A 115 -5.17 -16.10 9.52
C THR A 115 -5.03 -14.60 9.63
N ALA A 116 -6.10 -13.86 9.34
CA ALA A 116 -6.10 -12.41 9.40
C ALA A 116 -7.49 -11.86 9.75
N PRO A 117 -7.56 -10.76 10.53
CA PRO A 117 -8.78 -9.98 10.66
C PRO A 117 -9.14 -9.28 9.34
N ALA A 118 -10.40 -8.85 9.23
CA ALA A 118 -10.96 -8.28 8.00
C ALA A 118 -10.19 -7.05 7.47
N ASP A 119 -9.63 -6.23 8.35
CA ASP A 119 -8.87 -5.03 8.00
C ASP A 119 -7.48 -5.33 7.40
N SER A 120 -6.93 -6.51 7.67
CA SER A 120 -5.60 -6.95 7.21
C SER A 120 -5.69 -8.04 6.12
N ALA A 121 -6.89 -8.40 5.70
CA ALA A 121 -7.17 -9.48 4.74
C ALA A 121 -6.47 -9.28 3.38
N ASN A 122 -6.35 -8.03 2.90
CA ASN A 122 -5.71 -7.73 1.62
C ASN A 122 -4.19 -8.00 1.63
N ILE A 123 -3.51 -7.69 2.73
CA ILE A 123 -2.08 -8.00 2.87
C ILE A 123 -1.90 -9.50 3.06
N ALA A 124 -2.73 -10.11 3.90
CA ALA A 124 -2.67 -11.55 4.16
C ALA A 124 -2.89 -12.38 2.87
N SER A 125 -3.85 -12.01 2.01
CA SER A 125 -4.09 -12.71 0.74
C SER A 125 -2.93 -12.57 -0.25
N THR A 126 -2.31 -11.39 -0.29
CA THR A 126 -1.09 -11.14 -1.09
C THR A 126 0.06 -12.01 -0.58
N VAL A 127 0.28 -12.04 0.74
CA VAL A 127 1.31 -12.87 1.36
C VAL A 127 1.02 -14.35 1.11
N ALA A 128 -0.23 -14.81 1.24
CA ALA A 128 -0.61 -16.19 0.95
C ALA A 128 -0.25 -16.62 -0.47
N SER A 129 -0.63 -15.81 -1.45
CA SER A 129 -0.40 -16.11 -2.87
C SER A 129 1.10 -16.21 -3.19
N LEU A 130 1.89 -15.26 -2.67
CA LEU A 130 3.33 -15.23 -2.89
C LEU A 130 4.09 -16.26 -2.04
N ALA A 131 3.55 -16.62 -0.87
CA ALA A 131 4.10 -17.65 -0.02
C ALA A 131 4.03 -19.02 -0.69
N VAL A 132 2.88 -19.37 -1.26
CA VAL A 132 2.72 -20.61 -2.05
C VAL A 132 3.66 -20.58 -3.25
N LEU A 133 3.67 -19.50 -4.02
CA LEU A 133 4.53 -19.37 -5.20
C LEU A 133 6.02 -19.47 -4.86
N GLY A 134 6.46 -18.81 -3.79
CA GLY A 134 7.87 -18.74 -3.41
C GLY A 134 8.37 -20.00 -2.74
N SER A 135 7.53 -20.68 -1.95
CA SER A 135 7.94 -21.83 -1.15
C SER A 135 7.54 -23.19 -1.75
N ASN A 136 6.59 -23.21 -2.68
CA ASN A 136 5.90 -24.43 -3.12
C ASN A 136 5.21 -25.21 -1.97
N CYS A 137 4.98 -24.57 -0.83
CA CYS A 137 4.22 -25.16 0.27
C CYS A 137 2.72 -24.87 0.05
N PRO A 138 1.83 -25.87 0.18
CA PRO A 138 0.39 -25.64 0.09
C PRO A 138 -0.09 -24.69 1.18
N ASN A 139 -1.00 -23.79 0.78
CA ASN A 139 -1.76 -22.99 1.73
C ASN A 139 -2.80 -23.86 2.44
N GLY A 140 -2.99 -23.64 3.73
CA GLY A 140 -3.99 -24.32 4.54
C GLY A 140 -4.64 -23.40 5.57
N ASP A 141 -5.59 -23.95 6.30
CA ASP A 141 -6.25 -23.33 7.45
C ASP A 141 -5.93 -24.09 8.74
N LEU A 142 -6.43 -23.59 9.86
CA LEU A 142 -6.26 -24.25 11.16
C LEU A 142 -6.95 -25.63 11.22
N GLN A 143 -7.95 -25.91 10.37
CA GLN A 143 -8.59 -27.22 10.30
C GLN A 143 -7.65 -28.27 9.71
N ASN A 144 -6.76 -27.87 8.80
CA ASN A 144 -5.72 -28.77 8.26
C ASN A 144 -4.74 -29.30 9.32
N ILE A 145 -4.66 -28.66 10.49
CA ILE A 145 -3.89 -29.15 11.66
C ILE A 145 -4.78 -29.69 12.78
N GLY A 146 -6.05 -29.98 12.47
CA GLY A 146 -7.00 -30.61 13.40
C GLY A 146 -7.68 -29.66 14.39
N VAL A 147 -7.64 -28.34 14.18
CA VAL A 147 -8.49 -27.42 14.94
C VAL A 147 -9.94 -27.62 14.50
N LYS A 148 -10.86 -27.78 15.47
CA LYS A 148 -12.26 -28.04 15.15
C LYS A 148 -12.92 -26.79 14.56
N PRO A 149 -13.89 -26.92 13.64
CA PRO A 149 -14.48 -25.77 12.94
C PRO A 149 -15.00 -24.66 13.87
N TRP A 150 -15.61 -25.01 15.00
CA TRP A 150 -16.13 -24.05 15.99
C TRP A 150 -15.06 -23.44 16.91
N GLU A 151 -13.83 -23.95 16.89
CA GLU A 151 -12.68 -23.42 17.63
C GLU A 151 -11.81 -22.52 16.76
N VAL A 152 -11.92 -22.60 15.42
CA VAL A 152 -11.04 -21.89 14.47
C VAL A 152 -10.99 -20.41 14.77
N GLU A 153 -12.14 -19.75 14.96
CA GLU A 153 -12.19 -18.31 15.22
C GLU A 153 -11.55 -17.92 16.56
N LYS A 154 -11.80 -18.72 17.60
CA LYS A 154 -11.21 -18.46 18.91
C LYS A 154 -9.69 -18.63 18.88
N VAL A 155 -9.21 -19.67 18.20
CA VAL A 155 -7.78 -19.96 18.08
C VAL A 155 -7.09 -18.96 17.16
N SER A 156 -7.72 -18.56 16.06
CA SER A 156 -7.18 -17.58 15.10
C SER A 156 -7.03 -16.18 15.71
N GLN A 157 -7.78 -15.86 16.76
CA GLN A 157 -7.68 -14.61 17.50
C GLN A 157 -6.74 -14.68 18.72
N ASN A 158 -6.44 -15.89 19.21
CA ASN A 158 -5.58 -16.05 20.39
C ASN A 158 -4.12 -15.71 20.06
N GLY A 159 -3.50 -14.83 20.85
CA GLY A 159 -2.11 -14.41 20.62
C GLY A 159 -1.91 -13.39 19.50
N ILE A 160 -3.00 -12.82 18.96
CA ILE A 160 -2.93 -11.78 17.94
C ILE A 160 -2.24 -10.51 18.50
N VAL A 161 -1.32 -9.92 17.72
CA VAL A 161 -0.62 -8.68 18.11
C VAL A 161 -0.92 -7.58 17.09
N PRO A 162 -1.63 -6.51 17.48
CA PRO A 162 -1.96 -5.41 16.56
C PRO A 162 -0.73 -4.85 15.83
N GLY A 163 -0.89 -4.62 14.52
CA GLY A 163 0.14 -4.06 13.65
C GLY A 163 1.26 -5.02 13.26
N LYS A 164 1.23 -6.29 13.68
CA LYS A 164 2.30 -7.27 13.44
C LYS A 164 1.80 -8.58 12.87
N ILE A 165 2.71 -9.32 12.23
CA ILE A 165 2.56 -10.75 11.97
C ILE A 165 3.19 -11.51 13.13
N VAL A 166 2.48 -12.49 13.68
CA VAL A 166 3.04 -13.49 14.59
C VAL A 166 3.26 -14.77 13.79
N LEU A 167 4.53 -15.18 13.65
CA LEU A 167 4.91 -16.44 13.02
C LEU A 167 5.00 -17.53 14.08
N HIS A 168 3.99 -18.38 14.10
CA HIS A 168 3.88 -19.57 14.93
C HIS A 168 4.52 -20.77 14.23
N ALA A 169 5.49 -21.39 14.88
CA ALA A 169 6.17 -22.60 14.41
C ALA A 169 6.93 -23.24 15.57
N LEU A 170 7.16 -24.55 15.56
CA LEU A 170 7.91 -25.22 16.63
C LEU A 170 9.35 -24.70 16.74
N PRO A 171 10.01 -24.78 17.92
CA PRO A 171 11.36 -24.26 18.12
C PRO A 171 12.42 -24.80 17.13
N ASN A 172 12.23 -26.01 16.63
CA ASN A 172 13.15 -26.69 15.72
C ASN A 172 12.69 -26.68 14.24
N THR A 173 11.63 -25.93 13.90
CA THR A 173 11.19 -25.80 12.51
C THR A 173 12.27 -25.10 11.68
N LYS A 174 12.85 -25.83 10.72
CA LYS A 174 13.93 -25.30 9.88
C LYS A 174 13.46 -24.06 9.10
N GLY A 175 14.35 -23.08 8.96
CA GLY A 175 14.08 -21.86 8.19
C GLY A 175 13.08 -20.87 8.81
N ALA A 176 12.39 -21.21 9.91
CA ALA A 176 11.38 -20.34 10.52
C ALA A 176 11.98 -19.01 11.01
N ASP A 177 13.13 -19.06 11.69
CA ASP A 177 13.78 -17.84 12.22
C ASP A 177 14.27 -16.94 11.09
N ARG A 178 14.88 -17.53 10.06
CA ARG A 178 15.28 -16.79 8.85
C ARG A 178 14.08 -16.16 8.14
N LEU A 179 12.94 -16.85 8.10
CA LEU A 179 11.72 -16.30 7.53
C LEU A 179 11.20 -15.12 8.36
N VAL A 180 11.30 -15.16 9.70
CA VAL A 180 10.98 -14.00 10.54
C VAL A 180 11.90 -12.83 10.23
N ASP A 181 13.20 -13.03 10.10
CA ASP A 181 14.15 -11.96 9.75
C ASP A 181 13.85 -11.37 8.37
N ASP A 182 13.67 -12.23 7.35
CA ASP A 182 13.37 -11.81 5.99
C ASP A 182 12.04 -11.04 5.91
N LEU A 183 11.00 -11.48 6.64
CA LEU A 183 9.70 -10.80 6.70
C LEU A 183 9.74 -9.51 7.52
N SER A 184 10.53 -9.45 8.60
CA SER A 184 10.64 -8.27 9.48
C SER A 184 11.13 -7.02 8.74
N ASN A 185 11.89 -7.21 7.66
CA ASN A 185 12.30 -6.12 6.77
C ASN A 185 11.13 -5.50 5.99
N LEU A 186 10.03 -6.24 5.80
CA LEU A 186 8.89 -5.87 4.96
C LEU A 186 7.65 -5.49 5.77
N ILE A 187 7.37 -6.27 6.83
CA ILE A 187 6.23 -6.13 7.73
C ILE A 187 6.73 -6.45 9.14
N GLN A 188 6.30 -5.68 10.14
CA GLN A 188 6.61 -5.97 11.54
C GLN A 188 6.22 -7.42 11.88
N THR A 189 7.21 -8.27 12.15
CA THR A 189 7.01 -9.71 12.35
C THR A 189 7.65 -10.14 13.66
N THR A 190 7.03 -11.09 14.35
CA THR A 190 7.51 -11.65 15.62
C THR A 190 7.39 -13.17 15.61
N ARG A 191 8.22 -13.85 16.40
CA ARG A 191 8.26 -15.30 16.51
C ARG A 191 7.43 -15.78 17.70
N SER A 192 6.63 -16.83 17.53
CA SER A 192 5.94 -17.55 18.59
C SER A 192 6.16 -19.06 18.44
N TYR A 193 6.38 -19.77 19.55
CA TYR A 193 6.61 -21.22 19.55
C TYR A 193 5.34 -22.03 19.84
N GLU A 194 4.20 -21.36 19.93
CA GLU A 194 2.92 -21.97 20.28
C GLU A 194 2.15 -22.38 19.01
N ILE A 195 1.83 -23.66 18.88
CA ILE A 195 0.90 -24.18 17.87
C ILE A 195 -0.26 -24.87 18.60
N PRO A 196 -1.53 -24.64 18.22
CA PRO A 196 -2.70 -25.06 18.99
C PRO A 196 -2.91 -26.58 19.13
N ARG A 197 -2.12 -27.41 18.45
CA ARG A 197 -2.21 -28.87 18.48
C ARG A 197 -0.80 -29.47 18.40
N PRO A 198 -0.60 -30.70 18.92
CA PRO A 198 0.60 -31.46 18.60
C PRO A 198 0.61 -31.73 17.10
N VAL A 199 1.50 -31.03 16.41
CA VAL A 199 1.82 -31.25 15.00
C VAL A 199 3.00 -32.20 14.94
N ASP A 200 3.04 -33.07 13.94
CA ASP A 200 4.21 -33.91 13.70
C ASP A 200 5.44 -33.01 13.48
N ILE A 201 6.50 -33.26 14.25
CA ILE A 201 7.75 -32.49 14.20
C ILE A 201 8.42 -32.60 12.82
N SER A 202 8.11 -33.66 12.06
CA SER A 202 8.63 -33.86 10.71
C SER A 202 8.01 -32.94 9.65
N ASP A 203 6.83 -32.37 9.91
CA ASP A 203 6.18 -31.44 8.99
C ASP A 203 6.65 -29.99 9.25
N ASN A 204 7.17 -29.32 8.22
CA ASN A 204 7.54 -27.91 8.31
C ASN A 204 6.27 -27.05 8.21
N ILE A 205 5.50 -27.01 9.30
CA ILE A 205 4.30 -26.18 9.42
C ILE A 205 4.66 -24.84 10.03
N ILE A 206 4.28 -23.78 9.32
CA ILE A 206 4.31 -22.41 9.84
C ILE A 206 2.91 -21.82 9.79
N TRP A 207 2.56 -21.01 10.77
CA TRP A 207 1.30 -20.28 10.83
C TRP A 207 1.57 -18.79 10.99
N LEU A 208 1.14 -18.01 10.01
CA LEU A 208 1.23 -16.55 10.01
C LEU A 208 -0.10 -15.97 10.48
N GLN A 209 -0.10 -15.41 11.68
CA GLN A 209 -1.25 -14.75 12.26
C GLN A 209 -1.08 -13.23 12.13
N PHE A 210 -1.88 -12.61 11.27
CA PHE A 210 -1.88 -11.16 11.07
C PHE A 210 -2.69 -10.48 12.16
N GLY A 211 -2.13 -9.43 12.75
CA GLY A 211 -2.86 -8.54 13.66
C GLY A 211 -3.65 -7.46 12.95
N SER A 212 -4.64 -6.89 13.62
CA SER A 212 -5.39 -5.73 13.13
C SER A 212 -4.45 -4.56 12.86
N GLY A 213 -4.69 -3.82 11.78
CA GLY A 213 -3.86 -2.68 11.39
C GLY A 213 -2.45 -3.04 10.93
N THR A 214 -2.21 -4.30 10.53
CA THR A 214 -0.92 -4.67 9.92
C THR A 214 -0.68 -3.83 8.66
N LYS A 215 0.53 -3.28 8.53
CA LYS A 215 0.94 -2.42 7.42
C LYS A 215 2.31 -2.83 6.91
N TRP A 216 2.60 -2.46 5.66
CA TRP A 216 3.96 -2.55 5.14
C TRP A 216 4.87 -1.55 5.86
N ASN A 217 6.14 -1.90 6.09
CA ASN A 217 7.10 -0.97 6.68
C ASN A 217 7.27 0.31 5.83
N THR A 218 7.07 0.21 4.51
CA THR A 218 7.07 1.37 3.60
C THR A 218 5.89 2.33 3.81
N GLN A 219 4.91 1.98 4.64
CA GLN A 219 3.78 2.84 5.02
C GLN A 219 3.92 3.44 6.42
N LEU A 220 5.00 3.13 7.14
CA LEU A 220 5.26 3.65 8.49
C LEU A 220 6.08 4.95 8.47
N HIS A 221 6.58 5.34 7.30
CA HIS A 221 7.40 6.52 7.05
C HIS A 221 6.77 7.34 5.92
#